data_AF-A0A0Q6WGK9-F1
#
_entry.id   AF-A0A0Q6WGK9-F1
#
_cell.length_a   1.000
_cell.length_b   1.000
_cell.length_c   1.000
_cell.angle_alpha   90.00
_cell.angle_beta   90.00
_cell.angle_gamma   90.00
#
_symmetry.space_group_name_H-M   'P 1'
#
loop_
_entity.id
_entity.type
_entity.pdbx_description
1 polymer ?
#
loop_
_entity_poly.entity_id
_entity_poly.type
_entity_poly.pdbx_seq_one_letter_code
_entity_poly.pdbx_strand_id
1 'polypeptide(L)'
;MSKAAYVKSQAQTRRHHCHWPGCERQVPPAMWGCRPHWCALPQELRDRIWRTFQLGQEVNGTPSCDYVEAARAVQAWIAQQPRPPEQGALL
;
A
#
# COMPACT_ATOMS: atom_id res chain seq x y z
N MET A 1 4.37 -17.83 -12.01
CA MET A 1 4.35 -16.35 -11.94
C MET A 1 4.87 -15.93 -10.57
N SER A 2 5.78 -14.96 -10.47
CA SER A 2 6.23 -14.47 -9.16
C SER A 2 5.19 -13.55 -8.53
N LYS A 3 5.19 -13.42 -7.20
CA LYS A 3 4.32 -12.48 -6.47
C LYS A 3 4.44 -11.04 -7.01
N ALA A 4 5.66 -10.62 -7.30
CA ALA A 4 5.94 -9.30 -7.88
C ALA A 4 5.37 -9.15 -9.30
N ALA A 5 5.46 -10.20 -10.14
CA ALA A 5 4.87 -10.17 -11.47
C ALA A 5 3.33 -10.10 -11.40
N TYR A 6 2.70 -10.85 -10.48
CA TYR A 6 1.27 -10.78 -10.25
C TYR A 6 0.81 -9.37 -9.86
N VAL A 7 1.43 -8.77 -8.85
CA VAL A 7 1.03 -7.43 -8.37
C VAL A 7 1.23 -6.37 -9.46
N LYS A 8 2.32 -6.46 -10.23
CA LYS A 8 2.58 -5.56 -11.36
C LYS A 8 1.58 -5.73 -12.52
N SER A 9 0.98 -6.91 -12.68
CA SER A 9 0.00 -7.16 -13.74
C SER A 9 -1.43 -6.76 -13.36
N GLN A 10 -1.70 -6.42 -12.09
CA GLN A 10 -3.05 -6.08 -11.66
C GLN A 10 -3.46 -4.69 -12.14
N ALA A 11 -4.67 -4.60 -12.68
CA ALA A 11 -5.30 -3.35 -13.09
C ALA A 11 -6.04 -2.65 -11.93
N GLN A 12 -6.36 -1.38 -12.11
CA GLN A 12 -7.28 -0.65 -11.24
C GLN A 12 -8.73 -1.14 -11.46
N THR A 13 -9.17 -2.14 -10.69
CA THR A 13 -10.50 -2.76 -10.88
C THR A 13 -11.63 -2.06 -10.13
N ARG A 14 -11.31 -1.24 -9.13
CA ARG A 14 -12.27 -0.46 -8.33
C ARG A 14 -11.60 0.77 -7.76
N ARG A 15 -12.36 1.71 -7.18
CA ARG A 15 -11.77 2.81 -6.42
C ARG A 15 -10.94 2.25 -5.26
N HIS A 16 -9.65 2.56 -5.28
CA HIS A 16 -8.70 2.18 -4.26
C HIS A 16 -7.59 3.21 -4.26
N HIS A 17 -7.53 3.99 -3.19
CA HIS A 17 -6.59 5.08 -3.06
C HIS A 17 -5.31 4.59 -2.38
N CYS A 18 -4.25 5.35 -2.55
CA CYS A 18 -3.06 5.20 -1.73
C CYS A 18 -3.43 5.21 -0.23
N HIS A 19 -2.88 4.29 0.56
CA HIS A 19 -3.19 4.21 1.99
C HIS A 19 -2.51 5.29 2.84
N TRP A 20 -1.73 6.18 2.23
CA TRP A 20 -1.14 7.30 2.95
C TRP A 20 -2.26 8.33 3.27
N PRO A 21 -2.45 8.75 4.52
CA PRO A 21 -3.51 9.68 4.90
C PRO A 21 -3.52 10.96 4.05
N GLY A 22 -4.67 11.30 3.50
CA GLY A 22 -4.86 12.46 2.63
C GLY A 22 -4.38 12.27 1.19
N CYS A 23 -3.97 11.07 0.77
CA CYS A 23 -3.55 10.81 -0.61
C CYS A 23 -4.67 10.31 -1.51
N GLU A 24 -5.01 11.11 -2.53
CA GLU A 24 -6.11 10.81 -3.45
C GLU A 24 -5.70 10.04 -4.71
N ARG A 25 -4.41 9.69 -4.84
CA ARG A 25 -3.95 8.94 -6.01
C ARG A 25 -4.57 7.54 -6.03
N GLN A 26 -5.23 7.20 -7.12
CA GLN A 26 -5.69 5.82 -7.38
C GLN A 26 -4.50 4.88 -7.54
N VAL A 27 -4.58 3.71 -6.93
CA VAL A 27 -3.64 2.60 -7.13
C VAL A 27 -4.39 1.27 -7.20
N PRO A 28 -3.96 0.30 -8.03
CA PRO A 28 -4.60 -1.01 -8.11
C PRO A 28 -4.82 -1.63 -6.72
N PRO A 29 -5.91 -2.38 -6.47
CA PRO A 29 -6.17 -2.97 -5.16
C PRO A 29 -5.03 -3.87 -4.62
N ALA A 30 -4.18 -4.42 -5.50
CA ALA A 30 -3.02 -5.22 -5.11
C ALA A 30 -1.81 -4.39 -4.65
N MET A 31 -1.85 -3.06 -4.78
CA MET A 31 -0.82 -2.15 -4.30
C MET A 31 -1.28 -1.50 -2.99
N TRP A 32 -0.39 -1.43 -2.01
CA TRP A 32 -0.67 -0.75 -0.74
C TRP A 32 -0.76 0.78 -0.89
N GLY A 33 0.10 1.37 -1.74
CA GLY A 33 0.18 2.81 -1.94
C GLY A 33 0.85 3.18 -3.24
N CYS A 34 0.85 4.48 -3.57
CA CYS A 34 1.54 4.96 -4.75
C CYS A 34 3.05 4.89 -4.58
N ARG A 35 3.81 4.84 -5.69
CA ARG A 35 5.27 4.66 -5.66
C ARG A 35 6.00 5.63 -4.71
N PRO A 36 5.73 6.95 -4.70
CA PRO A 36 6.40 7.86 -3.76
C PRO A 36 6.17 7.50 -2.30
N HIS A 37 4.90 7.28 -1.90
CA HIS A 37 4.54 6.94 -0.53
C HIS A 37 4.99 5.54 -0.12
N TRP A 38 4.97 4.58 -1.05
CA TRP A 38 5.54 3.26 -0.81
C TRP A 38 7.05 3.39 -0.53
N CYS A 39 7.80 4.09 -1.37
CA CYS A 39 9.24 4.28 -1.20
C CYS A 39 9.61 5.13 0.02
N ALA A 40 8.70 5.97 0.52
CA ALA A 40 8.90 6.74 1.76
C ALA A 40 8.83 5.87 3.02
N LEU A 41 8.26 4.66 2.94
CA LEU A 41 8.20 3.74 4.08
C LEU A 41 9.59 3.14 4.36
N PRO A 42 9.94 2.97 5.65
CA PRO A 42 11.06 2.15 6.08
C PRO A 42 11.02 0.76 5.44
N GLN A 43 12.19 0.21 5.14
CA GLN A 43 12.31 -1.04 4.42
C GLN A 43 11.63 -2.20 5.19
N GLU A 44 11.81 -2.25 6.51
CA GLU A 44 11.24 -3.28 7.35
C GLU A 44 9.71 -3.31 7.31
N LEU A 45 9.08 -2.13 7.18
CA LEU A 45 7.63 -2.01 7.06
C LEU A 45 7.14 -2.44 5.68
N ARG A 46 7.85 -2.05 4.62
CA ARG A 46 7.57 -2.53 3.25
C ARG A 46 7.68 -4.05 3.17
N ASP A 47 8.74 -4.61 3.75
CA ASP A 47 9.01 -6.04 3.75
C ASP A 47 7.96 -6.80 4.56
N ARG A 48 7.47 -6.25 5.67
CA ARG A 48 6.38 -6.85 6.46
C ARG A 48 5.07 -6.89 5.68
N ILE A 49 4.67 -5.80 5.02
CA ILE A 49 3.51 -5.77 4.13
C ILE A 49 3.68 -6.79 3.00
N TRP A 50 4.85 -6.78 2.35
CA TRP A 50 5.12 -7.67 1.24
C TRP A 50 5.10 -9.14 1.67
N ARG A 51 5.64 -9.48 2.84
CA ARG A 51 5.66 -10.86 3.35
C ARG A 51 4.26 -11.39 3.64
N THR A 52 3.42 -10.56 4.24
CA THR A 52 2.09 -10.95 4.75
C THR A 52 0.99 -10.92 3.68
N PHE A 53 1.15 -10.12 2.62
CA PHE A 53 0.21 -10.06 1.51
C PHE A 53 -0.01 -11.44 0.87
N GLN A 54 -1.24 -11.89 0.71
CA GLN A 54 -1.56 -13.09 -0.06
C GLN A 54 -2.16 -12.70 -1.41
N LEU A 55 -1.78 -13.40 -2.48
CA LEU A 55 -2.32 -13.11 -3.81
C LEU A 55 -3.83 -13.33 -3.81
N GLY A 56 -4.58 -12.35 -4.31
CA GLY A 56 -6.04 -12.39 -4.37
C GLY A 56 -6.74 -11.94 -3.08
N GLN A 57 -6.02 -11.58 -2.01
CA GLN A 57 -6.66 -11.04 -0.79
C GLN A 57 -7.45 -9.76 -1.07
N GLU A 58 -6.98 -8.97 -2.04
CA GLU A 58 -7.57 -7.71 -2.50
C GLU A 58 -8.83 -7.91 -3.34
N VAL A 59 -9.00 -9.11 -3.90
CA VAL A 59 -10.15 -9.56 -4.69
C VAL A 59 -11.22 -10.13 -3.77
N ASN A 60 -10.82 -11.06 -2.89
CA ASN A 60 -11.73 -11.77 -2.00
C ASN A 60 -12.14 -10.95 -0.77
N GLY A 61 -11.41 -9.88 -0.45
CA GLY A 61 -11.68 -9.04 0.73
C GLY A 61 -11.33 -9.72 2.05
N THR A 62 -10.44 -10.70 2.04
CA THR A 62 -10.07 -11.53 3.20
C THR A 62 -8.57 -11.43 3.52
N PRO A 63 -8.06 -10.26 3.94
CA PRO A 63 -6.67 -10.15 4.39
C PRO A 63 -6.45 -10.99 5.64
N SER A 64 -5.25 -11.55 5.79
CA SER A 64 -4.85 -12.23 7.02
C SER A 64 -4.71 -11.25 8.19
N CYS A 65 -4.80 -11.75 9.43
CA CYS A 65 -4.51 -10.96 10.63
C CYS A 65 -3.13 -10.31 10.53
N ASP A 66 -2.10 -11.07 10.11
CA ASP A 66 -0.73 -10.57 9.96
C ASP A 66 -0.64 -9.40 8.97
N TYR A 67 -1.39 -9.44 7.86
CA TYR A 67 -1.43 -8.33 6.90
C TYR A 67 -2.09 -7.09 7.51
N VAL A 68 -3.20 -7.27 8.22
CA VAL A 68 -3.90 -6.16 8.90
C VAL A 68 -2.98 -5.54 9.95
N GLU A 69 -2.27 -6.33 10.74
CA GLU A 69 -1.29 -5.85 11.71
C GLU A 69 -0.13 -5.11 11.04
N ALA A 70 0.40 -5.64 9.93
CA ALA A 70 1.43 -4.97 9.15
C ALA A 70 0.94 -3.60 8.66
N ALA A 71 -0.28 -3.54 8.10
CA ALA A 71 -0.89 -2.28 7.65
C ALA A 71 -1.11 -1.29 8.80
N ARG A 72 -1.55 -1.75 9.97
CA ARG A 72 -1.68 -0.91 11.18
C ARG A 72 -0.33 -0.38 11.64
N ALA A 73 0.72 -1.20 11.63
CA ALA A 73 2.07 -0.76 11.97
C ALA A 73 2.57 0.34 11.01
N VAL A 74 2.29 0.20 9.71
CA VAL A 74 2.58 1.26 8.74
C VAL A 74 1.83 2.56 9.06
N GLN A 75 0.53 2.49 9.32
CA GLN A 75 -0.27 3.67 9.67
C GLN A 75 0.22 4.34 10.97
N ALA A 76 0.56 3.55 11.99
CA ALA A 76 1.10 4.06 13.24
C ALA A 76 2.47 4.73 13.06
N TRP A 77 3.32 4.21 12.17
CA TRP A 77 4.58 4.86 11.82
C TRP A 77 4.36 6.17 11.06
N ILE A 78 3.44 6.20 10.08
CA ILE A 78 3.08 7.42 9.33
C ILE A 78 2.58 8.53 10.27
N ALA A 79 1.75 8.18 11.26
CA ALA A 79 1.22 9.14 12.23
C ALA A 79 2.31 9.83 13.07
N GLN A 80 3.51 9.26 13.16
CA GLN A 80 4.65 9.83 13.87
C GLN A 80 5.57 10.64 12.97
N GLN A 81 5.37 10.62 11.65
CA GLN A 81 6.21 11.37 10.72
C GLN A 81 5.77 12.83 10.61
N PRO A 82 6.71 13.78 10.41
CA PRO A 82 6.34 15.10 9.92
C PRO A 82 5.60 14.98 8.58
N ARG A 83 4.82 16.01 8.22
CA ARG A 83 3.99 16.01 7.00
C ARG A 83 4.77 15.39 5.82
N PRO A 84 4.24 14.35 5.14
CA PRO A 84 4.88 13.78 3.96
C PRO A 84 5.17 14.85 2.91
N PRO A 85 6.12 14.59 1.97
CA PRO A 85 6.24 15.41 0.78
C PRO A 85 4.88 15.53 0.10
N GLU A 86 4.48 16.77 -0.19
CA GLU A 86 3.16 17.06 -0.74
C GLU A 86 2.90 16.27 -2.01
N GLN A 87 1.67 15.79 -2.14
CA GLN A 87 1.19 15.22 -3.37
C GLN A 87 1.20 16.33 -4.41
N GLY A 88 1.70 16.02 -5.61
CA GLY A 88 1.71 16.96 -6.73
C GLY A 88 0.41 17.76 -6.76
N ALA A 89 0.54 19.05 -6.48
CA ALA A 89 -0.41 20.03 -6.95
C ALA A 89 -0.61 19.70 -8.44
N LEU A 90 -1.85 19.46 -8.83
CA LEU A 90 -2.26 19.69 -10.20
C LEU A 90 -1.84 21.12 -10.52
N LEU A 91 -0.73 21.26 -11.25
CA LEU A 91 -0.50 22.37 -12.16
C LEU A 91 -0.99 21.93 -13.53
#